data_AF-U2AZQ9-F1
#
_entry.id   AF-U2AZQ9-F1
#
_cell.length_a   1.000
_cell.length_b   1.000
_cell.length_c   1.000
_cell.angle_alpha   90.00
_cell.angle_beta   90.00
_cell.angle_gamma   90.00
#
_symmetry.space_group_name_H-M   'P 1'
#
loop_
_entity.id
_entity.type
_entity.pdbx_description
1 polymer ?
#
loop_
_entity_poly.entity_id
_entity_poly.type
_entity_poly.pdbx_seq_one_letter_code
_entity_poly.pdbx_strand_id
1 'polypeptide(L)'
;MSYKRNFSKKITLHYSGSASVPAGQTSVNYSGSVSDTVYITIEVDTDSFDKGVHTCKSAVNGLTSSVAATEAAQIAAINQNAEKVGSTIISGFFNTIRLEIDQQIMELNSRIEATFLHLQELKKRCFEKQKQMERDYQSIAGRYLKIFEDLNHELANRIQLLDKPAFLFKEQCDQQQSRTMENDLATTVTVFGREEAALQAQISASLTKKRALETIGKANTFLLKQKQLEETIDKNMLKEQAQGTRYAPVCFIETQSAKNELDKEVFPCELLCEQDPKELLSGFQEKAWSNLPQEESNQISRFFNAELNQKYTQGDTHTTRVRERILKLLNFNHIKSL
;
A
#
# COMPACT_ATOMS: atom_id res chain seq x y z
N MET A 1 -13.67 77.06 -55.71
CA MET A 1 -13.00 78.39 -55.66
C MET A 1 -12.77 78.84 -57.10
N SER A 2 -13.74 79.54 -57.69
CA SER A 2 -13.62 80.05 -59.06
C SER A 2 -12.59 81.16 -59.10
N TYR A 3 -11.66 81.11 -60.06
CA TYR A 3 -10.66 82.16 -60.23
C TYR A 3 -10.94 82.95 -61.50
N LYS A 4 -10.89 84.27 -61.36
CA LYS A 4 -11.16 85.24 -62.41
C LYS A 4 -9.86 85.88 -62.84
N ARG A 5 -9.54 85.84 -64.12
CA ARG A 5 -8.35 86.48 -64.67
C ARG A 5 -8.74 87.44 -65.78
N ASN A 6 -8.37 88.70 -65.61
CA ASN A 6 -8.70 89.76 -66.55
C ASN A 6 -7.50 90.04 -67.46
N PHE A 7 -7.75 90.12 -68.75
CA PHE A 7 -6.78 90.51 -69.77
C PHE A 7 -7.31 91.72 -70.53
N SER A 8 -6.44 92.68 -70.82
CA SER A 8 -6.79 93.85 -71.64
C SER A 8 -5.80 93.96 -72.78
N LYS A 9 -6.31 94.14 -74.01
CA LYS A 9 -5.46 94.38 -75.19
C LYS A 9 -6.02 95.53 -76.00
N LYS A 10 -5.16 96.50 -76.28
CA LYS A 10 -5.48 97.64 -77.16
C LYS A 10 -5.43 97.17 -78.61
N ILE A 11 -6.52 97.32 -79.33
CA ILE A 11 -6.64 97.00 -80.74
C ILE A 11 -6.83 98.31 -81.49
N THR A 12 -6.12 98.50 -82.59
CA THR A 12 -6.26 99.68 -83.45
C THR A 12 -6.98 99.28 -84.72
N LEU A 13 -8.17 99.84 -84.92
CA LEU A 13 -8.97 99.64 -86.12
C LEU A 13 -8.74 100.81 -87.06
N HIS A 14 -8.28 100.51 -88.27
CA HIS A 14 -8.11 101.50 -89.33
C HIS A 14 -9.38 101.56 -90.17
N TYR A 15 -9.88 102.76 -90.43
CA TYR A 15 -10.99 102.97 -91.35
C TYR A 15 -10.60 103.97 -92.43
N SER A 16 -11.13 103.76 -93.63
CA SER A 16 -10.94 104.66 -94.76
C SER A 16 -12.20 104.69 -95.62
N GLY A 17 -12.58 105.87 -96.08
CA GLY A 17 -13.71 106.08 -96.97
C GLY A 17 -13.51 107.29 -97.87
N SER A 18 -14.32 107.41 -98.91
CA SER A 18 -14.31 108.53 -99.85
C SER A 18 -15.67 109.23 -99.83
N ALA A 19 -15.69 110.55 -99.68
CA ALA A 19 -16.90 111.36 -99.75
C ALA A 19 -16.86 112.30 -100.95
N SER A 20 -17.95 112.37 -101.71
CA SER A 20 -18.06 113.18 -102.93
C SER A 20 -18.77 114.50 -102.62
N VAL A 21 -18.14 115.63 -102.94
CA VAL A 21 -18.71 116.98 -102.71
C VAL A 21 -19.25 117.53 -104.04
N PRO A 22 -20.53 117.97 -104.12
CA PRO A 22 -21.14 118.35 -105.38
C PRO A 22 -20.83 119.82 -105.74
N ALA A 23 -19.66 120.05 -106.34
CA ALA A 23 -19.37 121.17 -107.26
C ALA A 23 -17.90 121.11 -107.71
N GLY A 24 -17.62 120.44 -108.84
CA GLY A 24 -16.38 120.68 -109.60
C GLY A 24 -15.12 119.92 -109.18
N GLN A 25 -15.20 118.58 -109.19
CA GLN A 25 -14.12 117.60 -109.37
C GLN A 25 -12.86 117.67 -108.48
N THR A 26 -12.96 117.16 -107.24
CA THR A 26 -11.91 116.36 -106.59
C THR A 26 -12.56 115.47 -105.51
N SER A 27 -12.33 114.15 -105.54
CA SER A 27 -12.77 113.22 -104.48
C SER A 27 -11.79 113.30 -103.30
N VAL A 28 -12.27 113.50 -102.07
CA VAL A 28 -11.41 113.54 -100.90
C VAL A 28 -11.51 112.21 -100.16
N ASN A 29 -10.39 111.49 -100.11
CA ASN A 29 -10.26 110.28 -99.30
C ASN A 29 -9.93 110.69 -97.87
N TYR A 30 -10.66 110.16 -96.90
CA TYR A 30 -10.30 110.25 -95.49
C TYR A 30 -9.95 108.88 -94.96
N SER A 31 -8.90 108.82 -94.15
CA SER A 31 -8.57 107.64 -93.36
C SER A 31 -8.18 108.06 -91.96
N GLY A 32 -8.55 107.22 -91.00
CA GLY A 32 -8.27 107.42 -89.59
C GLY A 32 -8.06 106.07 -88.92
N SER A 33 -7.52 106.11 -87.72
CA SER A 33 -7.39 104.93 -86.88
C SER A 33 -7.98 105.22 -85.53
N VAL A 34 -8.89 104.36 -85.09
CA VAL A 34 -9.45 104.42 -83.75
C VAL A 34 -8.87 103.25 -82.95
N SER A 35 -8.24 103.56 -81.83
CA SER A 35 -7.80 102.52 -80.91
C SER A 35 -8.86 102.32 -79.85
N ASP A 36 -9.30 101.07 -79.69
CA ASP A 36 -10.18 100.67 -78.61
C ASP A 36 -9.50 99.57 -77.77
N THR A 37 -9.79 99.55 -76.47
CA THR A 37 -9.21 98.56 -75.55
C THR A 37 -10.25 97.52 -75.25
N VAL A 38 -10.02 96.30 -75.74
CA VAL A 38 -10.91 95.17 -75.46
C VAL A 38 -10.47 94.53 -74.15
N TYR A 39 -11.42 94.44 -73.22
CA TYR A 39 -11.26 93.73 -71.95
C TYR A 39 -11.86 92.33 -72.08
N ILE A 40 -11.02 91.30 -71.97
CA ILE A 40 -11.43 89.90 -71.94
C ILE A 40 -11.31 89.42 -70.50
N THR A 41 -12.44 89.04 -69.93
CA THR A 41 -12.51 88.42 -68.63
C THR A 41 -12.68 86.91 -68.84
N ILE A 42 -11.72 86.11 -68.35
CA ILE A 42 -11.85 84.66 -68.33
C ILE A 42 -12.23 84.25 -66.92
N GLU A 43 -13.41 83.65 -66.81
CA GLU A 43 -13.94 83.07 -65.59
C GLU A 43 -13.93 81.55 -65.74
N VAL A 44 -13.12 80.88 -64.92
CA VAL A 44 -13.08 79.42 -64.89
C VAL A 44 -13.89 78.96 -63.69
N ASP A 45 -15.05 78.37 -63.98
CA ASP A 45 -15.88 77.71 -62.98
C ASP A 45 -15.22 76.39 -62.55
N THR A 46 -14.79 76.32 -61.29
CA THR A 46 -14.22 75.10 -60.70
C THR A 46 -15.24 74.32 -59.85
N ASP A 47 -16.48 74.80 -59.73
CA ASP A 47 -17.46 74.23 -58.79
C ASP A 47 -17.78 72.77 -59.13
N SER A 48 -17.81 72.44 -60.42
CA SER A 48 -18.01 71.06 -60.88
C SER A 48 -16.85 70.15 -60.49
N PHE A 49 -15.61 70.63 -60.54
CA PHE A 49 -14.43 69.89 -60.12
C PHE A 49 -14.39 69.72 -58.59
N ASP A 50 -14.66 70.80 -57.85
CA ASP A 50 -14.69 70.79 -56.38
C ASP A 50 -15.77 69.81 -55.87
N LYS A 51 -16.96 69.79 -56.48
CA LYS A 51 -18.02 68.80 -56.19
C LYS A 51 -17.54 67.36 -56.44
N GLY A 52 -16.78 67.12 -57.50
CA GLY A 52 -16.17 65.82 -57.80
C GLY A 52 -15.18 65.38 -56.71
N VAL A 53 -14.28 66.28 -56.28
CA VAL A 53 -13.32 66.02 -55.20
C VAL A 53 -14.03 65.74 -53.88
N HIS A 54 -15.08 66.50 -53.55
CA HIS A 54 -15.89 66.27 -52.35
C HIS A 54 -16.59 64.90 -52.39
N THR A 55 -17.15 64.52 -53.54
CA THR A 55 -17.78 63.20 -53.72
C THR A 55 -16.78 62.08 -53.54
N CYS A 56 -15.59 62.21 -54.14
CA CYS A 56 -14.51 61.24 -54.00
C CYS A 56 -14.04 61.11 -52.55
N LYS A 57 -13.84 62.24 -51.85
CA LYS A 57 -13.48 62.25 -50.43
C LYS A 57 -14.52 61.53 -49.57
N SER A 58 -15.80 61.78 -49.80
CA SER A 58 -16.89 61.09 -49.09
C SER A 58 -16.91 59.59 -49.37
N ALA A 59 -16.69 59.18 -50.63
CA ALA A 59 -16.61 57.76 -51.00
C ALA A 59 -15.41 57.06 -50.34
N VAL A 60 -14.23 57.70 -50.31
CA VAL A 60 -13.02 57.17 -49.65
C VAL A 60 -13.22 57.08 -48.14
N ASN A 61 -13.84 58.08 -47.51
CA ASN A 61 -14.16 58.04 -46.08
C ASN A 61 -15.17 56.93 -45.76
N GLY A 62 -16.20 56.77 -46.61
CA GLY A 62 -17.17 55.68 -46.50
C GLY A 62 -16.49 54.32 -46.60
N LEU A 63 -15.62 54.11 -47.60
CA LEU A 63 -14.82 52.90 -47.74
C LEU A 63 -13.94 52.65 -46.50
N THR A 64 -13.27 53.69 -46.00
CA THR A 64 -12.41 53.57 -44.80
C THR A 64 -13.22 53.15 -43.57
N SER A 65 -14.42 53.71 -43.38
CA SER A 65 -15.31 53.30 -42.29
C SER A 65 -15.82 51.87 -42.44
N SER A 66 -16.15 51.45 -43.67
CA SER A 66 -16.56 50.08 -43.96
C SER A 66 -15.42 49.10 -43.71
N VAL A 67 -14.19 49.42 -44.12
CA VAL A 67 -13.00 48.59 -43.85
C VAL A 67 -12.75 48.49 -42.35
N ALA A 68 -12.77 49.62 -41.62
CA ALA A 68 -12.62 49.59 -40.16
C ALA A 68 -13.72 48.77 -39.47
N ALA A 69 -14.97 48.86 -39.95
CA ALA A 69 -16.07 48.05 -39.43
C ALA A 69 -15.91 46.56 -39.75
N THR A 70 -15.45 46.22 -40.96
CA THR A 70 -15.15 44.83 -41.35
C THR A 70 -13.98 44.27 -40.54
N GLU A 71 -12.92 45.04 -40.33
CA GLU A 71 -11.79 44.65 -39.47
C GLU A 71 -12.25 44.42 -38.02
N ALA A 72 -13.03 45.33 -37.45
CA ALA A 72 -13.59 45.18 -36.11
C ALA A 72 -14.50 43.94 -36.01
N ALA A 73 -15.37 43.71 -36.99
CA ALA A 73 -16.23 42.52 -37.06
C ALA A 73 -15.40 41.23 -37.20
N GLN A 74 -14.32 41.27 -37.97
CA GLN A 74 -13.43 40.11 -38.15
C GLN A 74 -12.63 39.81 -36.88
N ILE A 75 -12.12 40.83 -36.18
CA ILE A 75 -11.46 40.66 -34.88
C ILE A 75 -12.45 40.08 -33.87
N ALA A 76 -13.68 40.58 -33.81
CA ALA A 76 -14.73 40.04 -32.94
C ALA A 76 -15.03 38.56 -33.26
N ALA A 77 -15.15 38.21 -34.55
CA ALA A 77 -15.37 36.84 -34.99
C ALA A 77 -14.18 35.91 -34.66
N ILE A 78 -12.94 36.39 -34.82
CA ILE A 78 -11.74 35.63 -34.43
C ILE A 78 -11.73 35.37 -32.93
N ASN A 79 -12.03 36.38 -32.10
CA ASN A 79 -12.07 36.22 -30.65
C ASN A 79 -13.15 35.22 -30.21
N GLN A 80 -14.36 35.33 -30.78
CA GLN A 80 -15.45 34.40 -30.48
C GLN A 80 -15.11 32.96 -30.90
N ASN A 81 -14.49 32.79 -32.07
CA ASN A 81 -14.04 31.48 -32.51
C ASN A 81 -12.90 30.93 -31.64
N ALA A 82 -11.96 31.78 -31.20
CA ALA A 82 -10.89 31.38 -30.30
C ALA A 82 -11.42 30.91 -28.94
N GLU A 83 -12.40 31.62 -28.36
CA GLU A 83 -13.07 31.20 -27.12
C GLU A 83 -13.83 29.88 -27.30
N LYS A 84 -14.55 29.73 -28.42
CA LYS A 84 -15.26 28.49 -28.73
C LYS A 84 -14.31 27.31 -28.91
N VAL A 85 -13.21 27.50 -29.63
CA VAL A 85 -12.19 26.46 -29.83
C VAL A 85 -11.50 26.14 -28.51
N GLY A 86 -11.09 27.15 -27.74
CA GLY A 86 -10.46 26.96 -26.44
C GLY A 86 -11.36 26.21 -25.45
N SER A 87 -12.61 26.63 -25.30
CA SER A 87 -13.58 25.96 -24.43
C SER A 87 -13.90 24.53 -24.88
N THR A 88 -13.99 24.28 -26.20
CA THR A 88 -14.20 22.94 -26.75
C THR A 88 -13.01 22.03 -26.50
N ILE A 89 -11.78 22.51 -26.71
CA ILE A 89 -10.55 21.74 -26.45
C ILE A 89 -10.43 21.41 -24.97
N ILE A 90 -10.61 22.42 -24.10
CA ILE A 90 -10.56 22.24 -22.64
C ILE A 90 -11.61 21.22 -22.21
N SER A 91 -12.86 21.38 -22.64
CA SER A 91 -13.95 20.46 -22.29
C SER A 91 -13.71 19.05 -22.83
N GLY A 92 -13.23 18.92 -24.07
CA GLY A 92 -12.89 17.65 -24.68
C GLY A 92 -11.79 16.93 -23.90
N PHE A 93 -10.70 17.62 -23.60
CA PHE A 93 -9.58 17.09 -22.84
C PHE A 93 -9.99 16.65 -21.43
N PHE A 94 -10.72 17.50 -20.69
CA PHE A 94 -11.19 17.15 -19.35
C PHE A 94 -12.17 15.97 -19.36
N ASN A 95 -13.05 15.88 -20.36
CA ASN A 95 -13.95 14.74 -20.51
C ASN A 95 -13.17 13.45 -20.83
N THR A 96 -12.14 13.53 -21.69
CA THR A 96 -11.29 12.37 -21.99
C THR A 96 -10.54 11.90 -20.76
N ILE A 97 -9.89 12.80 -20.01
CA ILE A 97 -9.21 12.45 -18.75
C ILE A 97 -10.19 11.83 -17.76
N ARG A 98 -11.37 12.42 -17.60
CA ARG A 98 -12.38 11.88 -16.69
C ARG A 98 -12.79 10.46 -17.08
N LEU A 99 -13.05 10.23 -18.36
CA LEU A 99 -13.41 8.91 -18.87
C LEU A 99 -12.28 7.88 -18.69
N GLU A 100 -11.03 8.29 -18.89
CA GLU A 100 -9.87 7.44 -18.66
C GLU A 100 -9.70 7.10 -17.16
N ILE A 101 -9.88 8.08 -16.27
CA ILE A 101 -9.88 7.85 -14.82
C ILE A 101 -11.02 6.91 -14.42
N ASP A 102 -12.24 7.12 -14.94
CA ASP A 102 -13.39 6.26 -14.66
C ASP A 102 -13.14 4.82 -15.16
N GLN A 103 -12.50 4.65 -16.31
CA GLN A 103 -12.10 3.35 -16.84
C GLN A 103 -11.04 2.67 -15.96
N GLN A 104 -10.04 3.41 -15.50
CA GLN A 104 -9.02 2.90 -14.57
C GLN A 104 -9.64 2.47 -13.24
N ILE A 105 -10.59 3.24 -12.70
CA ILE A 105 -11.34 2.89 -11.48
C ILE A 105 -12.12 1.59 -11.72
N MET A 106 -12.80 1.45 -12.86
CA MET A 106 -13.57 0.25 -13.18
C MET A 106 -12.69 -1.00 -13.31
N GLU A 107 -11.53 -0.88 -13.96
CA GLU A 107 -10.56 -1.99 -14.06
C GLU A 107 -10.03 -2.38 -12.68
N LEU A 108 -9.67 -1.39 -11.85
CA LEU A 108 -9.15 -1.64 -10.50
C LEU A 108 -10.22 -2.31 -9.61
N ASN A 109 -11.47 -1.84 -9.66
CA ASN A 109 -12.57 -2.46 -8.93
C ASN A 109 -12.82 -3.89 -9.39
N SER A 110 -12.74 -4.18 -10.68
CA SER A 110 -12.87 -5.55 -11.21
C SER A 110 -11.76 -6.46 -10.68
N ARG A 111 -10.51 -5.99 -10.61
CA ARG A 111 -9.39 -6.73 -10.01
C ARG A 111 -9.59 -6.94 -8.51
N ILE A 112 -10.06 -5.93 -7.79
CA ILE A 112 -10.38 -6.03 -6.36
C ILE A 112 -11.44 -7.12 -6.14
N GLU A 113 -12.52 -7.10 -6.92
CA GLU A 113 -13.60 -8.09 -6.78
C GLU A 113 -13.10 -9.52 -7.08
N ALA A 114 -12.31 -9.70 -8.13
CA ALA A 114 -11.72 -11.00 -8.46
C ALA A 114 -10.78 -11.52 -7.35
N THR A 115 -9.93 -10.66 -6.79
CA THR A 115 -9.04 -11.03 -5.68
C THR A 115 -9.82 -11.31 -4.39
N PHE A 116 -10.89 -10.56 -4.13
CA PHE A 116 -11.78 -10.79 -3.00
C PHE A 116 -12.48 -12.14 -3.08
N LEU A 117 -13.03 -12.49 -4.25
CA LEU A 117 -13.61 -13.81 -4.49
C LEU A 117 -12.59 -14.93 -4.29
N HIS A 118 -11.35 -14.73 -4.77
CA HIS A 118 -10.27 -15.69 -4.57
C HIS A 118 -9.93 -15.88 -3.09
N LEU A 119 -9.85 -14.80 -2.31
CA LEU A 119 -9.62 -14.85 -0.86
C LEU A 119 -10.77 -15.56 -0.13
N GLN A 120 -12.01 -15.33 -0.55
CA GLN A 120 -13.18 -16.00 0.02
C GLN A 120 -13.13 -17.51 -0.22
N GLU A 121 -12.75 -17.94 -1.41
CA GLU A 121 -12.56 -19.36 -1.75
C GLU A 121 -11.39 -19.98 -0.98
N LEU A 122 -10.26 -19.29 -0.84
CA LEU A 122 -9.14 -19.74 -0.02
C LEU A 122 -9.55 -19.90 1.46
N LYS A 123 -10.30 -18.94 2.00
CA LYS A 123 -10.86 -19.03 3.36
C LYS A 123 -11.73 -20.28 3.52
N LYS A 124 -12.62 -20.54 2.55
CA LYS A 124 -13.50 -21.72 2.57
C LYS A 124 -12.69 -23.01 2.54
N ARG A 125 -11.69 -23.12 1.66
CA ARG A 125 -10.79 -24.28 1.58
C ARG A 125 -10.01 -24.51 2.89
N CYS A 126 -9.53 -23.43 3.52
CA CYS A 126 -8.85 -23.53 4.81
C CYS A 126 -9.77 -24.10 5.90
N PHE A 127 -11.03 -23.66 5.95
CA PHE A 127 -12.01 -24.17 6.91
C PHE A 127 -12.38 -25.63 6.64
N GLU A 128 -12.58 -26.01 5.38
CA GLU A 128 -12.81 -27.40 4.99
C GLU A 128 -11.63 -28.29 5.39
N LYS A 129 -10.39 -27.82 5.17
CA LYS A 129 -9.18 -28.53 5.57
C LYS A 129 -9.06 -28.66 7.08
N GLN A 130 -9.37 -27.62 7.85
CA GLN A 130 -9.42 -27.68 9.30
C GLN A 130 -10.42 -28.74 9.78
N LYS A 131 -11.65 -28.74 9.23
CA LYS A 131 -12.68 -29.74 9.58
C LYS A 131 -12.28 -31.16 9.17
N GLN A 132 -11.51 -31.31 8.10
CA GLN A 132 -10.93 -32.61 7.74
C GLN A 132 -9.90 -33.03 8.80
N MET A 133 -8.95 -32.17 9.15
CA MET A 133 -7.92 -32.47 10.14
C MET A 133 -8.50 -32.79 11.52
N GLU A 134 -9.56 -32.11 11.94
CA GLU A 134 -10.25 -32.39 13.19
C GLU A 134 -10.87 -33.80 13.21
N ARG A 135 -11.55 -34.19 12.13
CA ARG A 135 -12.10 -35.55 11.99
C ARG A 135 -11.00 -36.61 11.95
N ASP A 136 -9.92 -36.34 11.22
CA ASP A 136 -8.78 -37.25 11.15
C ASP A 136 -8.13 -37.42 12.54
N TYR A 137 -7.94 -36.32 13.27
CA TYR A 137 -7.45 -36.34 14.65
C TYR A 137 -8.35 -37.16 15.57
N GLN A 138 -9.66 -36.92 15.57
CA GLN A 138 -10.61 -37.66 16.39
C GLN A 138 -10.62 -39.16 16.05
N SER A 139 -10.53 -39.50 14.76
CA SER A 139 -10.47 -40.89 14.29
C SER A 139 -9.18 -41.59 14.76
N ILE A 140 -8.03 -40.93 14.62
CA ILE A 140 -6.74 -41.46 15.05
C ILE A 140 -6.69 -41.61 16.58
N ALA A 141 -7.10 -40.58 17.31
CA ALA A 141 -7.16 -40.61 18.77
C ALA A 141 -8.09 -41.72 19.27
N GLY A 142 -9.28 -41.87 18.67
CA GLY A 142 -10.22 -42.93 19.02
C GLY A 142 -9.66 -44.33 18.75
N ARG A 143 -8.93 -44.52 17.64
CA ARG A 143 -8.21 -45.78 17.36
C ARG A 143 -7.17 -46.11 18.44
N TYR A 144 -6.33 -45.15 18.81
CA TYR A 144 -5.33 -45.37 19.86
C TYR A 144 -5.96 -45.65 21.21
N LEU A 145 -7.00 -44.90 21.58
CA LEU A 145 -7.72 -45.10 22.84
C LEU A 145 -8.30 -46.51 22.91
N LYS A 146 -8.94 -46.98 21.84
CA LYS A 146 -9.45 -48.35 21.75
C LYS A 146 -8.35 -49.40 21.89
N ILE A 147 -7.21 -49.21 21.22
CA ILE A 147 -6.06 -50.14 21.33
C ILE A 147 -5.59 -50.24 22.78
N PHE A 148 -5.50 -49.12 23.51
CA PHE A 148 -5.11 -49.14 24.92
C PHE A 148 -6.16 -49.80 25.82
N GLU A 149 -7.45 -49.57 25.58
CA GLU A 149 -8.53 -50.25 26.29
C GLU A 149 -8.50 -51.76 26.06
N ASP A 150 -8.36 -52.19 24.80
CA ASP A 150 -8.27 -53.60 24.42
C ASP A 150 -7.03 -54.26 25.07
N LEU A 151 -5.88 -53.59 25.07
CA LEU A 151 -4.65 -54.04 25.75
C LEU A 151 -4.85 -54.16 27.26
N ASN A 152 -5.46 -53.16 27.90
CA ASN A 152 -5.73 -53.19 29.33
C ASN A 152 -6.68 -54.34 29.70
N HIS A 153 -7.70 -54.58 28.88
CA HIS A 153 -8.63 -55.68 29.09
C HIS A 153 -7.95 -57.04 28.91
N GLU A 154 -7.12 -57.20 27.87
CA GLU A 154 -6.34 -58.41 27.65
C GLU A 154 -5.37 -58.69 28.79
N LEU A 155 -4.68 -57.65 29.27
CA LEU A 155 -3.76 -57.75 30.41
C LEU A 155 -4.49 -58.15 31.70
N ALA A 156 -5.65 -57.54 31.97
CA ALA A 156 -6.50 -57.91 33.11
C ALA A 156 -6.94 -59.37 33.03
N ASN A 157 -7.37 -59.84 31.86
CA ASN A 157 -7.76 -61.23 31.63
C ASN A 157 -6.57 -62.19 31.81
N ARG A 158 -5.37 -61.82 31.31
CA ARG A 158 -4.15 -62.62 31.51
C ARG A 158 -3.74 -62.70 32.97
N ILE A 159 -3.80 -61.60 33.72
CA ILE A 159 -3.53 -61.59 35.17
C ILE A 159 -4.51 -62.51 35.89
N GLN A 160 -5.81 -62.41 35.58
CA GLN A 160 -6.81 -63.31 36.15
C GLN A 160 -6.56 -64.79 35.83
N LEU A 161 -6.08 -65.09 34.62
CA LEU A 161 -5.80 -66.47 34.21
C LEU A 161 -4.55 -67.03 34.91
N LEU A 162 -3.49 -66.21 35.03
CA LEU A 162 -2.24 -66.59 35.71
C LEU A 162 -2.46 -66.87 37.20
N ASP A 163 -3.21 -65.99 37.88
CA ASP A 163 -3.48 -66.08 39.32
C ASP A 163 -4.88 -66.63 39.63
N LYS A 164 -5.48 -67.37 38.69
CA LYS A 164 -6.82 -67.96 38.84
C LYS A 164 -7.07 -68.66 40.19
N PRO A 165 -6.16 -69.51 40.72
CA PRO A 165 -6.38 -70.14 42.03
C PRO A 165 -6.38 -69.13 43.18
N ALA A 166 -5.61 -68.04 43.12
CA ALA A 166 -5.62 -66.99 44.13
C ALA A 166 -6.93 -66.17 44.09
N PHE A 167 -7.45 -65.88 42.89
CA PHE A 167 -8.76 -65.22 42.73
C PHE A 167 -9.92 -66.10 43.21
N LEU A 168 -9.92 -67.39 42.87
CA LEU A 168 -10.93 -68.34 43.36
C LEU A 168 -10.85 -68.52 44.88
N PHE A 169 -9.63 -68.59 45.43
CA PHE A 169 -9.45 -68.66 46.88
C PHE A 169 -10.01 -67.40 47.56
N LYS A 170 -9.72 -66.21 47.02
CA LYS A 170 -10.30 -64.97 47.51
C LYS A 170 -11.83 -64.98 47.43
N GLU A 171 -12.40 -65.38 46.30
CA GLU A 171 -13.86 -65.44 46.12
C GLU A 171 -14.51 -66.42 47.11
N GLN A 172 -13.91 -67.58 47.34
CA GLN A 172 -14.35 -68.54 48.35
C GLN A 172 -14.22 -67.96 49.76
N CYS A 173 -13.13 -67.25 50.07
CA CYS A 173 -12.90 -66.61 51.36
C CYS A 173 -13.91 -65.48 51.61
N ASP A 174 -14.19 -64.65 50.60
CA ASP A 174 -15.19 -63.57 50.65
C ASP A 174 -16.61 -64.14 50.83
N GLN A 175 -16.95 -65.23 50.11
CA GLN A 175 -18.23 -65.93 50.29
C GLN A 175 -18.36 -66.58 51.67
N GLN A 176 -17.29 -67.19 52.18
CA GLN A 176 -17.27 -67.74 53.54
C GLN A 176 -17.37 -66.65 54.60
N GLN A 177 -16.66 -65.53 54.43
CA GLN A 177 -16.72 -64.39 55.34
C GLN A 177 -18.13 -63.80 55.42
N SER A 178 -18.83 -63.64 54.28
CA SER A 178 -20.23 -63.22 54.26
C SER A 178 -21.15 -64.22 55.00
N ARG A 179 -20.94 -65.54 54.79
CA ARG A 179 -21.71 -66.59 55.49
C ARG A 179 -21.44 -66.62 57.00
N THR A 180 -20.19 -66.44 57.43
CA THR A 180 -19.81 -66.40 58.84
C THR A 180 -20.34 -65.14 59.52
N MET A 181 -20.37 -64.01 58.82
CA MET A 181 -20.95 -62.75 59.33
C MET A 181 -22.48 -62.81 59.45
N GLU A 182 -23.18 -63.46 58.51
CA GLU A 182 -24.66 -63.56 58.57
C GLU A 182 -25.17 -64.64 59.53
N ASN A 183 -24.49 -65.79 59.63
CA ASN A 183 -25.05 -66.96 60.31
C ASN A 183 -24.43 -67.24 61.70
N ASP A 184 -23.19 -66.79 61.94
CA ASP A 184 -22.48 -67.10 63.19
C ASP A 184 -22.66 -66.02 64.27
N LEU A 185 -23.13 -64.81 63.91
CA LEU A 185 -23.35 -63.72 64.85
C LEU A 185 -24.54 -63.93 65.82
N ALA A 186 -25.45 -64.87 65.55
CA ALA A 186 -26.62 -65.06 66.41
C ALA A 186 -26.35 -65.89 67.68
N THR A 187 -25.45 -66.87 67.60
CA THR A 187 -25.21 -67.86 68.68
C THR A 187 -23.87 -67.67 69.39
N THR A 188 -22.95 -66.95 68.76
CA THR A 188 -21.53 -66.86 69.16
C THR A 188 -21.26 -65.54 69.92
N VAL A 189 -22.06 -64.49 69.71
CA VAL A 189 -21.85 -63.15 70.30
C VAL A 189 -21.90 -63.10 71.84
N THR A 190 -22.65 -63.98 72.51
CA THR A 190 -22.79 -63.95 73.97
C THR A 190 -21.61 -64.57 74.72
N VAL A 191 -20.94 -65.55 74.13
CA VAL A 191 -19.76 -66.20 74.71
C VAL A 191 -18.46 -65.49 74.28
N PHE A 192 -18.42 -64.96 73.05
CA PHE A 192 -17.23 -64.33 72.49
C PHE A 192 -17.02 -62.88 72.96
N GLY A 193 -18.08 -62.14 73.31
CA GLY A 193 -17.97 -60.73 73.69
C GLY A 193 -17.07 -60.46 74.91
N ARG A 194 -16.84 -61.44 75.79
CA ARG A 194 -16.05 -61.26 77.02
C ARG A 194 -14.61 -61.77 76.92
N GLU A 195 -14.37 -62.86 76.18
CA GLU A 195 -13.02 -63.45 76.03
C GLU A 195 -12.34 -63.03 74.72
N GLU A 196 -13.08 -62.87 73.63
CA GLU A 196 -12.54 -62.51 72.31
C GLU A 196 -12.21 -61.03 72.21
N ALA A 197 -12.89 -60.12 72.94
CA ALA A 197 -12.69 -58.68 72.78
C ALA A 197 -11.22 -58.26 73.03
N ALA A 198 -10.55 -58.88 74.01
CA ALA A 198 -9.13 -58.64 74.28
C ALA A 198 -8.21 -59.27 73.21
N LEU A 199 -8.51 -60.50 72.77
CA LEU A 199 -7.73 -61.20 71.74
C LEU A 199 -7.89 -60.52 70.36
N GLN A 200 -9.10 -60.13 70.00
CA GLN A 200 -9.43 -59.42 68.77
C GLN A 200 -8.82 -58.01 68.77
N ALA A 201 -8.78 -57.32 69.92
CA ALA A 201 -8.01 -56.09 70.08
C ALA A 201 -6.51 -56.33 69.87
N GLN A 202 -5.94 -57.43 70.39
CA GLN A 202 -4.53 -57.77 70.16
C GLN A 202 -4.23 -58.16 68.71
N ILE A 203 -5.10 -58.93 68.06
CA ILE A 203 -4.97 -59.35 66.65
C ILE A 203 -5.10 -58.14 65.74
N SER A 204 -6.10 -57.29 65.95
CA SER A 204 -6.27 -56.04 65.19
C SER A 204 -5.10 -55.09 65.39
N ALA A 205 -4.60 -54.92 66.62
CA ALA A 205 -3.40 -54.15 66.88
C ALA A 205 -2.17 -54.75 66.19
N SER A 206 -2.03 -56.08 66.18
CA SER A 206 -0.92 -56.78 65.50
C SER A 206 -1.00 -56.67 63.98
N LEU A 207 -2.20 -56.74 63.41
CA LEU A 207 -2.45 -56.53 61.98
C LEU A 207 -2.15 -55.08 61.58
N THR A 208 -2.58 -54.11 62.38
CA THR A 208 -2.25 -52.69 62.18
C THR A 208 -0.75 -52.45 62.27
N LYS A 209 -0.06 -53.06 63.25
CA LYS A 209 1.41 -53.02 63.34
C LYS A 209 2.09 -53.62 62.11
N LYS A 210 1.63 -54.78 61.64
CA LYS A 210 2.15 -55.42 60.42
C LYS A 210 1.96 -54.52 59.19
N ARG A 211 0.75 -53.98 59.00
CA ARG A 211 0.43 -53.06 57.89
C ARG A 211 1.23 -51.77 57.96
N ALA A 212 1.44 -51.22 59.16
CA ALA A 212 2.30 -50.06 59.36
C ALA A 212 3.75 -50.37 58.97
N LEU A 213 4.28 -51.54 59.38
CA LEU A 213 5.63 -51.99 59.02
C LEU A 213 5.78 -52.21 57.52
N GLU A 214 4.80 -52.83 56.86
CA GLU A 214 4.77 -52.99 55.39
C GLU A 214 4.73 -51.63 54.68
N THR A 215 3.97 -50.67 55.22
CA THR A 215 3.88 -49.31 54.67
C THR A 215 5.21 -48.56 54.81
N ILE A 216 5.87 -48.69 55.96
CA ILE A 216 7.24 -48.16 56.18
C ILE A 216 8.21 -48.81 55.18
N GLY A 217 8.10 -50.13 54.95
CA GLY A 217 8.92 -50.83 53.96
C GLY A 217 8.71 -50.30 52.53
N LYS A 218 7.46 -50.04 52.15
CA LYS A 218 7.12 -49.44 50.85
C LYS A 218 7.64 -48.01 50.74
N ALA A 219 7.50 -47.20 51.79
CA ALA A 219 8.03 -45.83 51.84
C ALA A 219 9.56 -45.82 51.70
N ASN A 220 10.26 -46.73 52.38
CA ASN A 220 11.71 -46.87 52.26
C ASN A 220 12.12 -47.26 50.83
N THR A 221 11.40 -48.21 50.22
CA THR A 221 11.64 -48.60 48.83
C THR A 221 11.41 -47.45 47.86
N PHE A 222 10.38 -46.64 48.10
CA PHE A 222 10.10 -45.44 47.32
C PHE A 222 11.23 -44.41 47.44
N LEU A 223 11.69 -44.10 48.66
CA LEU A 223 12.81 -43.18 48.88
C LEU A 223 14.10 -43.67 48.20
N LEU A 224 14.37 -44.97 48.25
CA LEU A 224 15.53 -45.56 47.58
C LEU A 224 15.44 -45.38 46.05
N LYS A 225 14.27 -45.66 45.47
CA LYS A 225 14.02 -45.47 44.03
C LYS A 225 14.08 -43.99 43.62
N GLN A 226 13.56 -43.09 44.46
CA GLN A 226 13.62 -41.64 44.24
C GLN A 226 15.07 -41.16 44.17
N LYS A 227 15.90 -41.61 45.12
CA LYS A 227 17.34 -41.28 45.13
C LYS A 227 18.06 -41.83 43.89
N GLN A 228 17.78 -43.08 43.50
CA GLN A 228 18.36 -43.67 42.29
C GLN A 228 17.94 -42.90 41.02
N LEU A 229 16.69 -42.44 40.96
CA LEU A 229 16.21 -41.61 39.86
C LEU A 229 16.94 -40.27 39.82
N GLU A 230 17.08 -39.60 40.96
CA GLU A 230 17.81 -38.32 41.07
C GLU A 230 19.27 -38.46 40.62
N GLU A 231 19.96 -39.51 41.07
CA GLU A 231 21.32 -39.84 40.59
C GLU A 231 21.37 -40.15 39.08
N THR A 232 20.32 -40.77 38.54
CA THR A 232 20.24 -41.08 37.11
C THR A 232 19.98 -39.80 36.29
N ILE A 233 19.13 -38.90 36.78
CA ILE A 233 18.89 -37.59 36.18
C ILE A 233 20.17 -36.77 36.21
N ASP A 234 20.87 -36.71 37.34
CA ASP A 234 22.14 -35.97 37.46
C ASP A 234 23.24 -36.50 36.52
N LYS A 235 23.28 -37.82 36.28
CA LYS A 235 24.21 -38.44 35.34
C LYS A 235 23.84 -38.23 33.87
N ASN A 236 22.54 -38.12 33.56
CA ASN A 236 22.04 -37.95 32.18
C ASN A 236 21.81 -36.47 31.82
N MET A 237 21.75 -35.58 32.80
CA MET A 237 21.83 -34.15 32.55
C MET A 237 23.25 -33.84 32.08
N LEU A 238 23.35 -33.48 30.80
CA LEU A 238 24.54 -32.81 30.30
C LEU A 238 24.69 -31.50 31.09
N LYS A 239 25.63 -31.47 32.04
CA LYS A 239 26.12 -30.23 32.64
C LYS A 239 26.95 -29.53 31.57
N GLU A 240 26.30 -29.03 30.53
CA GLU A 240 26.90 -28.12 29.57
C GLU A 240 27.24 -26.84 30.32
N GLN A 241 28.43 -26.79 30.92
CA GLN A 241 29.17 -25.54 30.96
C GLN A 241 29.57 -25.21 29.53
N ALA A 242 28.58 -24.80 28.73
CA ALA A 242 28.85 -24.18 27.46
C ALA A 242 29.48 -22.81 27.78
N GLN A 243 30.82 -22.77 27.89
CA GLN A 243 31.59 -21.60 27.50
C GLN A 243 31.37 -21.39 26.00
N GLY A 244 30.15 -20.96 25.65
CA GLY A 244 29.76 -20.58 24.31
C GLY A 244 29.50 -19.09 24.31
N THR A 245 30.09 -18.39 23.35
CA THR A 245 29.75 -16.99 23.10
C THR A 245 28.27 -16.94 22.71
N ARG A 246 27.44 -16.38 23.58
CA ARG A 246 26.02 -16.15 23.30
C ARG A 246 25.88 -14.82 22.59
N TYR A 247 25.26 -14.83 21.42
CA TYR A 247 24.91 -13.62 20.69
C TYR A 247 23.45 -13.28 21.00
N ALA A 248 23.20 -12.03 21.40
CA ALA A 248 21.86 -11.51 21.62
C ALA A 248 21.60 -10.38 20.61
N PRO A 249 20.43 -10.35 19.96
CA PRO A 249 20.09 -9.28 19.03
C PRO A 249 19.86 -7.97 19.78
N VAL A 250 20.34 -6.86 19.23
CA VAL A 250 20.15 -5.51 19.78
C VAL A 250 19.71 -4.61 18.63
N CYS A 251 18.72 -3.73 18.87
CA CYS A 251 18.30 -2.74 17.88
C CYS A 251 19.02 -1.42 18.15
N PHE A 252 19.80 -0.94 17.17
CA PHE A 252 20.46 0.36 17.18
C PHE A 252 19.79 1.27 16.15
N ILE A 253 19.35 2.46 16.58
CA ILE A 253 18.67 3.43 15.74
C ILE A 253 19.48 4.74 15.77
N GLU A 254 19.82 5.25 14.60
CA GLU A 254 20.42 6.57 14.41
C GLU A 254 19.44 7.43 13.62
N THR A 255 18.97 8.52 14.20
CA THR A 255 18.05 9.48 13.55
C THR A 255 18.71 10.84 13.42
N GLN A 256 18.51 11.50 12.28
CA GLN A 256 19.02 12.84 12.04
C GLN A 256 17.88 13.84 12.22
N SER A 257 17.96 14.66 13.27
CA SER A 257 16.97 15.71 13.51
C SER A 257 17.16 16.88 12.53
N ALA A 258 16.12 17.70 12.34
CA ALA A 258 16.12 18.86 11.43
C ALA A 258 17.21 19.91 11.73
N LYS A 259 17.87 19.83 12.89
CA LYS A 259 19.02 20.65 13.29
C LYS A 259 20.39 20.03 12.98
N ASN A 260 20.43 18.93 12.23
CA ASN A 260 21.65 18.19 11.91
C ASN A 260 22.31 17.51 13.14
N GLU A 261 21.58 17.36 14.23
CA GLU A 261 22.00 16.58 15.41
C GLU A 261 21.63 15.10 15.18
N LEU A 262 22.61 14.21 15.38
CA LEU A 262 22.44 12.76 15.29
C LEU A 262 21.99 12.23 16.66
N ASP A 263 20.74 11.81 16.76
CA ASP A 263 20.21 11.16 17.95
C ASP A 263 20.33 9.64 17.81
N LYS A 264 20.88 8.98 18.84
CA LYS A 264 21.24 7.56 18.80
C LYS A 264 20.62 6.83 19.99
N GLU A 265 19.78 5.84 19.69
CA GLU A 265 19.09 5.03 20.70
C GLU A 265 19.39 3.54 20.51
N VAL A 266 19.51 2.82 21.62
CA VAL A 266 19.73 1.36 21.67
C VAL A 266 18.60 0.71 22.46
N PHE A 267 17.96 -0.29 21.86
CA PHE A 267 16.93 -1.11 22.51
C PHE A 267 17.50 -2.51 22.78
N PRO A 268 17.82 -2.85 24.03
CA PRO A 268 18.32 -4.17 24.39
C PRO A 268 17.20 -5.23 24.32
N CYS A 269 17.59 -6.46 23.99
CA CYS A 269 16.70 -7.62 24.11
C CYS A 269 16.53 -8.02 25.57
N GLU A 270 15.43 -8.68 25.90
CA GLU A 270 15.09 -9.18 27.25
C GLU A 270 16.18 -10.08 27.85
N LEU A 271 17.01 -10.71 27.01
CA LEU A 271 18.17 -11.52 27.39
C LEU A 271 19.36 -10.69 27.94
N LEU A 272 19.38 -9.38 27.70
CA LEU A 272 20.42 -8.43 28.11
C LEU A 272 19.92 -7.43 29.17
N CYS A 273 18.82 -7.76 29.88
CA CYS A 273 18.15 -6.87 30.83
C CYS A 273 19.06 -6.37 31.98
N GLU A 274 20.19 -7.03 32.21
CA GLU A 274 21.17 -6.67 33.25
C GLU A 274 22.16 -5.57 32.82
N GLN A 275 22.26 -5.23 31.52
CA GLN A 275 23.19 -4.20 31.03
C GLN A 275 22.52 -2.85 30.79
N ASP A 276 23.17 -1.78 31.22
CA ASP A 276 22.67 -0.42 31.05
C ASP A 276 22.73 -0.01 29.56
N PRO A 277 21.62 0.48 28.96
CA PRO A 277 21.56 0.85 27.53
C PRO A 277 22.62 1.89 27.12
N LYS A 278 23.06 2.74 28.05
CA LYS A 278 24.06 3.79 27.83
C LYS A 278 25.48 3.23 27.67
N GLU A 279 25.84 2.17 28.39
CA GLU A 279 27.14 1.50 28.25
C GLU A 279 27.24 0.74 26.91
N LEU A 280 26.14 0.11 26.51
CA LEU A 280 26.01 -0.50 25.18
C LEU A 280 26.18 0.56 24.08
N LEU A 281 25.54 1.72 24.23
CA LEU A 281 25.65 2.82 23.26
C LEU A 281 27.10 3.30 23.09
N SER A 282 27.86 3.47 24.18
CA SER A 282 29.29 3.83 24.08
C SER A 282 30.12 2.73 23.39
N GLY A 283 29.84 1.46 23.67
CA GLY A 283 30.55 0.34 23.02
C GLY A 283 30.31 0.23 21.51
N PHE A 284 29.14 0.66 21.03
CA PHE A 284 28.85 0.73 19.59
C PHE A 284 29.52 1.93 18.89
N GLN A 285 29.84 3.00 19.63
CA GLN A 285 30.51 4.20 19.10
C GLN A 285 32.03 3.99 18.92
N GLU A 286 32.66 3.20 19.78
CA GLU A 286 34.10 2.91 19.71
C GLU A 286 34.47 1.93 18.58
N LYS A 287 33.49 1.18 18.06
CA LYS A 287 33.70 0.12 17.08
C LYS A 287 33.59 0.64 15.64
N ALA A 288 34.66 0.50 14.86
CA ALA A 288 34.69 0.85 13.45
C ALA A 288 34.01 -0.24 12.61
N TRP A 289 32.75 -0.01 12.26
CA TRP A 289 31.96 -0.89 11.39
C TRP A 289 32.59 -0.99 10.00
N SER A 290 33.01 -2.20 9.62
CA SER A 290 33.62 -2.50 8.32
C SER A 290 32.61 -3.14 7.36
N ASN A 291 32.91 -3.17 6.06
CA ASN A 291 32.05 -3.87 5.11
C ASN A 291 32.16 -5.38 5.34
N LEU A 292 31.04 -6.09 5.29
CA LEU A 292 30.98 -7.53 5.51
C LEU A 292 31.98 -8.28 4.59
N PRO A 293 32.78 -9.23 5.12
CA PRO A 293 33.67 -10.05 4.30
C PRO A 293 32.92 -10.75 3.17
N GLN A 294 33.55 -10.85 2.00
CA GLN A 294 32.88 -11.34 0.78
C GLN A 294 32.44 -12.80 0.88
N GLU A 295 33.12 -13.62 1.68
CA GLU A 295 32.69 -15.00 1.99
C GLU A 295 31.38 -15.06 2.78
N GLU A 296 31.27 -14.29 3.86
CA GLU A 296 30.07 -14.25 4.71
C GLU A 296 28.89 -13.65 3.94
N SER A 297 29.14 -12.61 3.15
CA SER A 297 28.13 -12.03 2.26
C SER A 297 27.60 -13.06 1.27
N ASN A 298 28.47 -13.92 0.72
CA ASN A 298 28.07 -14.99 -0.20
C ASN A 298 27.28 -16.09 0.50
N GLN A 299 27.64 -16.45 1.74
CA GLN A 299 26.91 -17.45 2.52
C GLN A 299 25.50 -16.96 2.89
N ILE A 300 25.39 -15.72 3.40
CA ILE A 300 24.10 -15.11 3.72
C ILE A 300 23.26 -14.97 2.46
N SER A 301 23.86 -14.55 1.33
CA SER A 301 23.17 -14.50 0.04
C SER A 301 22.61 -15.85 -0.39
N ARG A 302 23.38 -16.93 -0.23
CA ARG A 302 22.93 -18.27 -0.59
C ARG A 302 21.76 -18.72 0.30
N PHE A 303 21.88 -18.55 1.62
CA PHE A 303 20.84 -18.94 2.56
C PHE A 303 19.56 -18.12 2.35
N PHE A 304 19.70 -16.80 2.25
CA PHE A 304 18.58 -15.90 2.02
C PHE A 304 17.87 -16.19 0.70
N ASN A 305 18.61 -16.37 -0.40
CA ASN A 305 18.01 -16.73 -1.68
C ASN A 305 17.35 -18.11 -1.65
N ALA A 306 17.89 -19.08 -0.90
CA ALA A 306 17.26 -20.39 -0.72
C ALA A 306 15.92 -20.27 0.03
N GLU A 307 15.88 -19.50 1.12
CA GLU A 307 14.64 -19.27 1.89
C GLU A 307 13.59 -18.50 1.06
N LEU A 308 14.05 -17.51 0.31
CA LEU A 308 13.19 -16.70 -0.56
C LEU A 308 12.63 -17.52 -1.73
N ASN A 309 13.41 -18.45 -2.29
CA ASN A 309 12.96 -19.42 -3.28
C ASN A 309 11.94 -20.43 -2.72
N GLN A 310 12.09 -20.83 -1.45
CA GLN A 310 11.19 -21.79 -0.81
C GLN A 310 9.82 -21.17 -0.49
N LYS A 311 9.81 -19.92 -0.01
CA LYS A 311 8.57 -19.22 0.39
C LYS A 311 7.83 -18.57 -0.77
N TYR A 312 8.52 -18.20 -1.85
CA TYR A 312 7.95 -17.47 -2.98
C TYR A 312 8.25 -18.21 -4.29
N THR A 313 7.47 -19.24 -4.58
CA THR A 313 7.50 -20.00 -5.83
C THR A 313 6.96 -19.19 -7.01
N GLN A 314 7.60 -19.32 -8.17
CA GLN A 314 7.23 -18.59 -9.39
C GLN A 314 5.87 -19.09 -9.91
N GLY A 315 4.89 -18.20 -9.92
CA GLY A 315 3.54 -18.49 -10.44
C GLY A 315 2.64 -17.26 -10.50
N ASP A 316 2.80 -16.31 -9.57
CA ASP A 316 2.00 -15.07 -9.53
C ASP A 316 2.87 -13.82 -9.70
N THR A 317 2.40 -12.90 -10.55
CA THR A 317 2.98 -11.57 -10.79
C THR A 317 3.15 -10.74 -9.51
N HIS A 318 2.24 -10.88 -8.54
CA HIS A 318 2.36 -10.21 -7.25
C HIS A 318 3.54 -10.76 -6.44
N THR A 319 3.68 -12.08 -6.41
CA THR A 319 4.76 -12.79 -5.71
C THR A 319 6.14 -12.44 -6.28
N THR A 320 6.24 -12.31 -7.61
CA THR A 320 7.45 -11.83 -8.28
C THR A 320 7.79 -10.39 -7.87
N ARG A 321 6.79 -9.49 -7.82
CA ARG A 321 6.98 -8.09 -7.39
C ARG A 321 7.43 -7.97 -5.93
N VAL A 322 6.85 -8.75 -5.03
CA VAL A 322 7.21 -8.78 -3.61
C VAL A 322 8.64 -9.28 -3.45
N ARG A 323 9.00 -10.37 -4.15
CA ARG A 323 10.37 -10.88 -4.22
C ARG A 323 11.36 -9.83 -4.70
N GLU A 324 11.06 -9.10 -5.77
CA GLU A 324 11.92 -8.02 -6.27
C GLU A 324 12.08 -6.89 -5.25
N ARG A 325 11.03 -6.53 -4.53
CA ARG A 325 11.09 -5.50 -3.47
C ARG A 325 11.95 -5.95 -2.29
N ILE A 326 11.81 -7.22 -1.87
CA ILE A 326 12.61 -7.80 -0.79
C ILE A 326 14.10 -7.84 -1.20
N LEU A 327 14.41 -8.24 -2.44
CA LEU A 327 15.78 -8.20 -2.96
C LEU A 327 16.35 -6.78 -3.05
N LYS A 328 15.52 -5.78 -3.38
CA LYS A 328 15.94 -4.36 -3.39
C LYS A 328 16.23 -3.81 -1.99
N LEU A 329 15.52 -4.28 -0.96
CA LEU A 329 15.77 -3.90 0.43
C LEU A 329 17.07 -4.53 0.96
N LEU A 330 17.40 -5.73 0.50
CA LEU A 330 18.59 -6.45 0.90
C LEU A 330 19.81 -6.04 0.06
N ASN A 331 20.32 -4.84 0.31
CA ASN A 331 21.56 -4.39 -0.31
C ASN A 331 22.76 -4.68 0.61
N PHE A 332 23.47 -5.78 0.32
CA PHE A 332 24.65 -6.22 1.08
C PHE A 332 25.75 -5.16 1.19
N ASN A 333 25.81 -4.19 0.28
CA ASN A 333 26.78 -3.09 0.37
C ASN A 333 26.50 -2.11 1.51
N HIS A 334 25.29 -2.15 2.09
CA HIS A 334 24.92 -1.36 3.27
C HIS A 334 24.99 -2.15 4.58
N ILE A 335 25.25 -3.47 4.50
CA ILE A 335 25.39 -4.31 5.68
C ILE A 335 26.82 -4.22 6.16
N LYS A 336 27.00 -3.58 7.33
CA LYS A 336 28.31 -3.49 7.98
C LYS A 336 28.44 -4.57 9.05
N SER A 337 29.62 -5.12 9.14
CA SER A 337 30.01 -6.13 10.13
C SER A 337 31.16 -5.61 10.99
N LEU A 338 31.35 -6.25 12.12
CA LEU A 338 32.25 -5.82 13.19
C LEU A 338 33.45 -6.76 13.29
#